data_AF-A0A3G7UCF0-F1
#
_entry.id   AF-A0A3G7UCF0-F1
#
_cell.length_a   1.000
_cell.length_b   1.000
_cell.length_c   1.000
_cell.angle_alpha   90.00
_cell.angle_beta   90.00
_cell.angle_gamma   90.00
#
_symmetry.space_group_name_H-M   'P 1'
#
loop_
_entity.id
_entity.type
_entity.pdbx_description
1 polymer ?
#
loop_
_entity_poly.entity_id
_entity_poly.type
_entity_poly.pdbx_seq_one_letter_code
_entity_poly.pdbx_strand_id
1 'polypeptide(L)'
;MAGYAVWESGARGARGFDAGMYGGVYGRQSPAYGANDDKAANTESVRRLLSELMDAEKTSKSQTAQDLRDKLNDKREELGDEKFKEIMKELMENADVSWLDFLRRMMRVWFPELDDASPTPSPPSPGPSPGGGGGGGGRPSPNNFGPSEPMSNLPITEGSKHFNYKPDESNPGKKPDNIWSGFSQGPDGNCVTVSAIKGAMMKFGQKPTDVFKEVKETANGYQVTMRDGFKLDLSKDELKQAARYAQFKGDNPQMLTDANFMFAASAKRAQMEGNGLDDNPNESKKSFAHAMQSLNNGEMPHEALDRLGLKGLYRKSSSSELASGKLGVVAYDRHSMAVIDGKVELWGRRGGAPKQGIAYAFL
;
A
#
# COMPACT_ATOMS: atom_id res chain seq x y z
N MET A 1 77.18 -14.31 -11.68
CA MET A 1 77.11 -12.85 -11.42
C MET A 1 75.97 -12.64 -10.43
N ALA A 2 76.23 -12.69 -9.13
CA ALA A 2 76.55 -11.54 -8.26
C ALA A 2 75.36 -10.55 -8.17
N GLY A 3 74.69 -10.34 -7.03
CA GLY A 3 74.86 -10.90 -5.68
C GLY A 3 73.83 -10.38 -4.66
N TYR A 4 73.78 -11.07 -3.51
CA TYR A 4 73.40 -10.69 -2.12
C TYR A 4 72.01 -10.04 -1.89
N ALA A 5 71.01 -10.65 -1.23
CA ALA A 5 70.87 -11.28 0.10
C ALA A 5 71.16 -10.34 1.29
N VAL A 6 70.19 -10.18 2.22
CA VAL A 6 70.36 -10.38 3.69
C VAL A 6 69.02 -10.20 4.48
N TRP A 7 68.57 -11.33 5.05
CA TRP A 7 68.12 -11.65 6.42
C TRP A 7 66.89 -11.09 7.16
N GLU A 8 66.26 -12.06 7.84
CA GLU A 8 65.15 -12.10 8.79
C GLU A 8 65.46 -11.55 10.20
N SER A 9 64.40 -11.32 10.98
CA SER A 9 64.14 -11.78 12.37
C SER A 9 63.22 -10.76 13.09
N GLY A 10 62.10 -11.12 13.71
CA GLY A 10 61.95 -11.84 14.98
C GLY A 10 61.27 -10.87 15.99
N ALA A 11 59.95 -10.93 16.21
CA ALA A 11 59.24 -11.68 17.27
C ALA A 11 59.37 -11.14 18.72
N ARG A 12 58.18 -10.92 19.34
CA ARG A 12 57.79 -11.07 20.77
C ARG A 12 57.79 -9.88 21.75
N GLY A 13 56.71 -9.84 22.54
CA GLY A 13 56.60 -9.29 23.91
C GLY A 13 55.63 -8.10 24.00
N ALA A 14 54.35 -8.16 24.39
CA ALA A 14 53.63 -8.77 25.51
C ALA A 14 53.82 -8.08 26.89
N ARG A 15 52.70 -7.50 27.38
CA ARG A 15 52.17 -7.40 28.78
C ARG A 15 52.20 -6.06 29.54
N GLY A 16 51.04 -5.77 30.15
CA GLY A 16 50.82 -5.06 31.43
C GLY A 16 50.13 -3.69 31.28
N PHE A 17 48.82 -3.50 31.53
CA PHE A 17 48.13 -3.32 32.84
C PHE A 17 48.89 -2.39 33.80
N ASP A 18 48.34 -1.38 34.49
CA ASP A 18 47.00 -0.77 34.64
C ASP A 18 47.21 0.53 35.49
N ALA A 19 46.15 1.33 35.64
CA ALA A 19 45.85 2.29 36.71
C ALA A 19 46.10 3.81 36.50
N GLY A 20 45.00 4.58 36.61
CA GLY A 20 44.95 5.69 37.58
C GLY A 20 44.65 7.11 37.07
N MET A 21 43.36 7.42 36.86
CA MET A 21 42.54 8.54 37.39
C MET A 21 43.08 10.01 37.54
N TYR A 22 42.14 10.96 37.31
CA TYR A 22 42.12 12.44 37.52
C TYR A 22 42.79 13.29 36.42
N GLY A 23 42.23 14.38 35.84
CA GLY A 23 41.04 15.20 36.05
C GLY A 23 41.27 16.57 35.35
N GLY A 24 40.21 17.27 34.89
CA GLY A 24 40.22 18.68 34.46
C GLY A 24 40.48 18.92 32.96
N VAL A 25 39.47 19.17 32.11
CA VAL A 25 38.73 20.44 31.87
C VAL A 25 39.64 21.60 31.44
N TYR A 26 39.80 21.76 30.12
CA TYR A 26 39.76 23.00 29.32
C TYR A 26 39.60 22.53 27.86
N GLY A 27 38.43 22.66 27.21
CA GLY A 27 37.86 23.95 26.83
C GLY A 27 38.35 24.37 25.44
N ARG A 28 38.01 23.62 24.40
CA ARG A 28 38.04 24.11 23.01
C ARG A 28 36.66 23.90 22.40
N GLN A 29 35.79 24.87 22.61
CA GLN A 29 34.57 25.02 21.83
C GLN A 29 34.99 25.22 20.37
N SER A 30 34.85 24.17 19.57
CA SER A 30 34.76 24.33 18.12
C SER A 30 33.45 25.06 17.83
N PRO A 31 33.46 26.11 17.01
CA PRO A 31 32.28 26.93 16.78
C PRO A 31 31.21 26.14 16.02
N ALA A 32 29.95 26.41 16.35
CA ALA A 32 28.74 25.77 15.83
C ALA A 32 28.43 26.10 14.36
N TYR A 33 29.43 26.05 13.48
CA TYR A 33 29.31 26.29 12.04
C TYR A 33 28.95 25.03 11.23
N GLY A 34 28.94 23.83 11.84
CA GLY A 34 28.58 22.58 11.13
C GLY A 34 27.10 22.19 11.26
N ALA A 35 26.55 22.27 12.48
CA ALA A 35 25.23 21.71 12.77
C ALA A 35 24.05 22.53 12.20
N ASN A 36 24.20 23.85 12.10
CA ASN A 36 23.16 24.73 11.53
C ASN A 36 23.15 24.69 10.00
N ASP A 37 24.32 24.57 9.37
CA ASP A 37 24.44 24.45 7.91
C ASP A 37 23.86 23.11 7.43
N ASP A 38 24.08 22.02 8.18
CA ASP A 38 23.48 20.72 7.92
C ASP A 38 21.95 20.74 8.08
N LYS A 39 21.42 21.44 9.10
CA LYS A 39 19.97 21.56 9.29
C LYS A 39 19.33 22.34 8.14
N ALA A 40 19.88 23.50 7.79
CA ALA A 40 19.36 24.35 6.71
C ALA A 40 19.38 23.62 5.36
N ALA A 41 20.48 22.93 5.03
CA ALA A 41 20.60 22.15 3.80
C ALA A 41 19.59 20.98 3.75
N ASN A 42 19.36 20.31 4.88
CA ASN A 42 18.36 19.24 4.96
C ASN A 42 16.93 19.77 4.84
N THR A 43 16.59 20.88 5.50
CA THR A 43 15.30 21.55 5.36
C THR A 43 15.05 21.97 3.91
N GLU A 44 16.04 22.55 3.24
CA GLU A 44 15.93 22.97 1.84
C GLU A 44 15.79 21.77 0.90
N SER A 45 16.55 20.69 1.12
CA SER A 45 16.45 19.46 0.34
C SER A 45 15.08 18.82 0.45
N VAL A 46 14.55 18.68 1.68
CA VAL A 46 13.20 18.14 1.94
C VAL A 46 12.13 19.05 1.34
N ARG A 47 12.24 20.37 1.52
CA ARG A 47 11.32 21.35 0.93
C ARG A 47 11.29 21.23 -0.59
N ARG A 48 12.46 21.15 -1.23
CA ARG A 48 12.56 21.00 -2.69
C ARG A 48 11.87 19.73 -3.17
N LEU A 49 12.15 18.58 -2.54
CA LEU A 49 11.52 17.32 -2.91
C LEU A 49 10.00 17.33 -2.71
N LEU A 50 9.51 17.94 -1.61
CA LEU A 50 8.07 18.09 -1.37
C LEU A 50 7.41 19.01 -2.41
N SER A 51 8.08 20.10 -2.80
CA SER A 51 7.56 21.04 -3.81
C SER A 51 7.49 20.37 -5.17
N GLU A 52 8.56 19.68 -5.57
CA GLU A 52 8.61 18.87 -6.79
C GLU A 52 7.53 17.78 -6.75
N LEU A 53 7.28 17.16 -5.59
CA LEU A 53 6.24 16.15 -5.42
C LEU A 53 4.85 16.74 -5.61
N MET A 54 4.57 17.90 -4.99
CA MET A 54 3.31 18.59 -5.13
C MET A 54 3.07 19.02 -6.59
N ASP A 55 4.10 19.51 -7.28
CA ASP A 55 4.03 19.88 -8.69
C ASP A 55 3.86 18.65 -9.60
N ALA A 56 4.55 17.55 -9.30
CA ALA A 56 4.39 16.28 -10.01
C ALA A 56 2.97 15.72 -9.83
N GLU A 57 2.39 15.82 -8.63
CA GLU A 57 0.99 15.44 -8.36
C GLU A 57 -0.01 16.34 -9.10
N LYS A 58 0.21 17.66 -9.12
CA LYS A 58 -0.64 18.62 -9.86
C LYS A 58 -0.56 18.42 -11.37
N THR A 59 0.64 18.18 -11.89
CA THR A 59 0.90 17.96 -13.33
C THR A 59 0.67 16.52 -13.76
N SER A 60 0.13 15.68 -12.86
CA SER A 60 -0.17 14.27 -13.11
C SER A 60 1.05 13.41 -13.50
N LYS A 61 2.30 13.86 -13.27
CA LYS A 61 3.52 13.08 -13.57
C LYS A 61 3.72 11.94 -12.57
N SER A 62 2.97 10.85 -12.71
CA SER A 62 2.89 9.76 -11.74
C SER A 62 4.22 9.08 -11.42
N GLN A 63 5.06 8.81 -12.43
CA GLN A 63 6.38 8.22 -12.21
C GLN A 63 7.30 9.18 -11.45
N THR A 64 7.34 10.45 -11.86
CA THR A 64 8.13 11.48 -11.17
C THR A 64 7.65 11.68 -9.73
N ALA A 65 6.33 11.66 -9.50
CA ALA A 65 5.77 11.74 -8.15
C ALA A 65 6.13 10.52 -7.30
N GLN A 66 6.27 9.33 -7.90
CA GLN A 66 6.73 8.13 -7.21
C GLN A 66 8.22 8.24 -6.86
N ASP A 67 9.08 8.56 -7.83
CA ASP A 67 10.52 8.74 -7.62
C ASP A 67 10.82 9.80 -6.53
N LEU A 68 9.99 10.85 -6.45
CA LEU A 68 10.11 11.89 -5.42
C LEU A 68 9.65 11.43 -4.04
N ARG A 69 8.64 10.57 -3.95
CA ARG A 69 8.23 9.94 -2.69
C ARG A 69 9.31 9.00 -2.17
N ASP A 70 9.94 8.24 -3.06
CA ASP A 70 11.03 7.33 -2.70
C ASP A 70 12.21 8.13 -2.16
N LYS A 71 12.62 9.21 -2.86
CA LYS A 71 13.67 10.13 -2.37
C LYS A 71 13.33 10.80 -1.04
N LEU A 72 12.06 11.15 -0.82
CA LEU A 72 11.60 11.71 0.46
C LEU A 72 11.67 10.67 1.58
N ASN A 73 11.37 9.41 1.29
CA ASN A 73 11.50 8.32 2.23
C ASN A 73 12.97 8.01 2.54
N ASP A 74 13.84 7.95 1.54
CA ASP A 74 15.29 7.80 1.72
C ASP A 74 15.84 8.93 2.61
N LYS A 75 15.38 10.17 2.39
CA LYS A 75 15.81 11.31 3.20
C LYS A 75 15.27 11.25 4.63
N ARG A 76 14.08 10.71 4.83
CA ARG A 76 13.52 10.44 6.16
C ARG A 76 14.35 9.37 6.89
N GLU A 77 14.76 8.31 6.21
CA GLU A 77 15.61 7.26 6.79
C GLU A 77 17.01 7.79 7.15
N GLU A 78 17.60 8.62 6.29
CA GLU A 78 18.89 9.27 6.54
C GLU A 78 18.85 10.21 7.77
N LEU A 79 17.77 10.98 7.92
CA LEU A 79 17.62 11.97 8.98
C LEU A 79 17.06 11.38 10.28
N GLY A 80 16.32 10.29 10.19
CA GLY A 80 15.50 9.75 11.27
C GLY A 80 14.17 10.49 11.43
N ASP A 81 13.18 9.77 11.96
CA ASP A 81 11.78 10.21 12.07
C ASP A 81 11.59 11.52 12.82
N GLU A 82 12.28 11.70 13.95
CA GLU A 82 12.12 12.92 14.77
C GLU A 82 12.64 14.17 14.05
N LYS A 83 13.82 14.09 13.41
CA LYS A 83 14.38 15.23 12.66
C LYS A 83 13.57 15.55 11.42
N PHE A 84 13.13 14.53 10.68
CA PHE A 84 12.28 14.72 9.51
C PHE A 84 10.93 15.35 9.91
N LYS A 85 10.35 14.93 11.03
CA LYS A 85 9.12 15.49 11.60
C LYS A 85 9.28 16.95 12.04
N GLU A 86 10.41 17.32 12.63
CA GLU A 86 10.73 18.72 12.94
C GLU A 86 10.79 19.58 11.67
N ILE A 87 11.47 19.11 10.62
CA ILE A 87 11.54 19.80 9.32
C ILE A 87 10.13 19.97 8.74
N MET A 88 9.28 18.94 8.77
CA MET A 88 7.91 19.02 8.29
C MET A 88 7.08 20.06 9.07
N LYS A 89 7.22 20.12 10.41
CA LYS A 89 6.54 21.13 11.24
C LYS A 89 7.01 22.55 10.90
N GLU A 90 8.32 22.75 10.75
CA GLU A 90 8.91 24.04 10.37
C GLU A 90 8.37 24.53 9.01
N LEU A 91 8.24 23.62 8.03
CA LEU A 91 7.65 23.95 6.73
C LEU A 91 6.16 24.30 6.79
N MET A 92 5.44 23.85 7.82
CA MET A 92 4.02 24.16 8.02
C MET A 92 3.78 25.53 8.67
N GLU A 93 4.72 26.05 9.47
CA GLU A 93 4.55 27.30 10.22
C GLU A 93 4.34 28.54 9.33
N ASN A 94 4.89 28.51 8.10
CA ASN A 94 4.82 29.63 7.14
C ASN A 94 4.17 29.23 5.79
N ALA A 95 3.37 28.16 5.79
CA ALA A 95 2.75 27.62 4.57
C ALA A 95 1.48 28.39 4.16
N ASP A 96 1.28 28.59 2.86
CA ASP A 96 -0.04 28.95 2.33
C ASP A 96 -1.02 27.77 2.48
N VAL A 97 -2.33 28.05 2.33
CA VAL A 97 -3.39 27.04 2.57
C VAL A 97 -3.22 25.79 1.70
N SER A 98 -2.87 25.94 0.42
CA SER A 98 -2.71 24.79 -0.48
C SER A 98 -1.49 23.95 -0.11
N TRP A 99 -0.40 24.59 0.28
CA TRP A 99 0.82 23.93 0.73
C TRP A 99 0.62 23.24 2.08
N LEU A 100 -0.06 23.90 3.02
CA LEU A 100 -0.34 23.38 4.36
C LEU A 100 -1.20 22.11 4.30
N ASP A 101 -2.24 22.07 3.46
CA ASP A 101 -3.09 20.89 3.30
C ASP A 101 -2.33 19.71 2.70
N PHE A 102 -1.43 19.98 1.75
CA PHE A 102 -0.52 18.97 1.22
C PHE A 102 0.42 18.43 2.30
N LEU A 103 1.07 19.29 3.07
CA LEU A 103 1.98 18.89 4.16
C LEU A 103 1.24 18.10 5.25
N ARG A 104 0.02 18.48 5.61
CA ARG A 104 -0.82 17.72 6.56
C ARG A 104 -1.15 16.33 6.06
N ARG A 105 -1.46 16.19 4.77
CA ARG A 105 -1.69 14.87 4.16
C ARG A 105 -0.42 14.03 4.23
N MET A 106 0.75 14.60 3.91
CA MET A 106 2.03 13.88 4.00
C MET A 106 2.38 13.49 5.44
N MET A 107 2.17 14.40 6.40
CA MET A 107 2.37 14.13 7.83
C MET A 107 1.53 12.95 8.34
N ARG A 108 0.28 12.82 7.86
CA ARG A 108 -0.58 11.68 8.23
C ARG A 108 -0.11 10.36 7.63
N VAL A 109 0.43 10.40 6.41
CA VAL A 109 0.97 9.21 5.73
C VAL A 109 2.22 8.69 6.44
N TRP A 110 3.11 9.59 6.87
CA TRP A 110 4.40 9.21 7.46
C TRP A 110 4.39 9.08 8.98
N PHE A 111 3.55 9.82 9.70
CA PHE A 111 3.51 9.87 11.17
C PHE A 111 2.08 9.68 11.72
N PRO A 112 1.52 8.47 11.64
CA PRO A 112 0.13 8.19 12.02
C PRO A 112 -0.13 8.16 13.54
N GLU A 113 0.87 8.41 14.38
CA GLU A 113 0.76 8.39 15.85
C GLU A 113 0.15 9.66 16.48
N LEU A 114 -0.13 10.70 15.69
CA LEU A 114 -0.53 12.03 16.21
C LEU A 114 -2.03 12.20 16.50
N ASP A 115 -2.88 11.21 16.24
CA ASP A 115 -4.35 11.36 16.29
C ASP A 115 -5.01 11.01 17.65
N ASP A 116 -4.24 10.69 18.70
CA ASP A 116 -4.80 10.32 20.03
C ASP A 116 -5.11 11.51 20.96
N ALA A 117 -5.06 12.77 20.48
CA ALA A 117 -5.42 13.93 21.30
C ALA A 117 -6.39 14.91 20.60
N SER A 118 -7.68 14.74 20.91
CA SER A 118 -8.76 15.76 20.96
C SER A 118 -9.66 15.99 19.71
N PRO A 119 -10.92 16.46 19.93
CA PRO A 119 -12.12 15.95 19.24
C PRO A 119 -12.64 16.78 18.04
N THR A 120 -13.41 16.08 17.18
CA THR A 120 -14.29 16.45 16.02
C THR A 120 -14.73 17.92 15.86
N PRO A 121 -14.91 18.42 14.61
CA PRO A 121 -16.20 18.24 13.91
C PRO A 121 -16.10 17.89 12.41
N SER A 122 -17.13 17.22 11.88
CA SER A 122 -17.28 16.82 10.48
C SER A 122 -17.27 18.02 9.49
N PRO A 123 -16.58 17.94 8.34
CA PRO A 123 -16.72 18.93 7.26
C PRO A 123 -17.77 18.53 6.19
N PRO A 124 -18.38 19.52 5.51
CA PRO A 124 -19.57 19.35 4.67
C PRO A 124 -19.24 18.80 3.27
N SER A 125 -20.23 18.19 2.63
CA SER A 125 -20.15 17.64 1.26
C SER A 125 -19.88 18.73 0.21
N PRO A 126 -18.91 18.57 -0.71
CA PRO A 126 -18.74 19.50 -1.83
C PRO A 126 -19.51 19.04 -3.08
N GLY A 127 -20.27 19.98 -3.67
CA GLY A 127 -20.92 19.86 -4.97
C GLY A 127 -19.95 19.99 -6.17
N PRO A 128 -20.45 19.88 -7.42
CA PRO A 128 -19.64 19.59 -8.59
C PRO A 128 -19.23 20.85 -9.37
N SER A 129 -17.97 20.92 -9.83
CA SER A 129 -17.51 21.73 -11.00
C SER A 129 -15.98 21.64 -11.19
N PRO A 130 -15.41 22.07 -12.34
CA PRO A 130 -15.63 21.60 -13.71
C PRO A 130 -14.28 21.17 -14.37
N GLY A 131 -14.36 20.58 -15.56
CA GLY A 131 -13.27 19.82 -16.20
C GLY A 131 -12.04 20.57 -16.73
N GLY A 132 -11.10 19.73 -17.21
CA GLY A 132 -9.82 20.04 -17.85
C GLY A 132 -8.70 19.26 -17.14
N GLY A 133 -8.33 18.02 -17.50
CA GLY A 133 -7.75 17.59 -18.78
C GLY A 133 -6.29 18.07 -18.84
N GLY A 134 -5.23 17.28 -18.69
CA GLY A 134 -4.97 15.86 -18.43
C GLY A 134 -3.43 15.69 -18.50
N GLY A 135 -2.84 14.62 -17.95
CA GLY A 135 -1.44 14.32 -18.30
C GLY A 135 -0.54 13.50 -17.39
N GLY A 136 -1.01 12.41 -16.79
CA GLY A 136 -0.12 11.29 -16.41
C GLY A 136 -0.71 10.37 -15.34
N GLY A 137 -0.26 9.11 -15.36
CA GLY A 137 -0.73 7.99 -14.52
C GLY A 137 -2.17 8.06 -14.06
N GLY A 138 -3.06 8.48 -14.95
CA GLY A 138 -4.37 8.97 -14.53
C GLY A 138 -5.12 7.85 -13.87
N ARG A 139 -5.76 8.15 -12.73
CA ARG A 139 -6.89 7.36 -12.28
C ARG A 139 -7.73 7.02 -13.51
N PRO A 140 -8.12 5.76 -13.71
CA PRO A 140 -8.89 5.39 -14.88
C PRO A 140 -10.09 6.33 -14.99
N SER A 141 -10.22 7.02 -16.12
CA SER A 141 -11.28 8.00 -16.30
C SER A 141 -12.61 7.25 -16.28
N PRO A 142 -13.54 7.54 -15.35
CA PRO A 142 -14.81 6.83 -15.29
C PRO A 142 -15.60 6.89 -16.61
N ASN A 143 -15.40 7.97 -17.38
CA ASN A 143 -16.02 8.16 -18.69
C ASN A 143 -15.59 7.10 -19.72
N ASN A 144 -14.43 6.47 -19.53
CA ASN A 144 -13.95 5.42 -20.43
C ASN A 144 -14.72 4.11 -20.24
N PHE A 145 -15.43 3.91 -19.13
CA PHE A 145 -16.07 2.64 -18.80
C PHE A 145 -17.58 2.60 -19.10
N GLY A 146 -18.12 3.69 -19.64
CA GLY A 146 -19.54 3.82 -19.94
C GLY A 146 -20.39 4.07 -18.68
N PRO A 147 -21.73 4.04 -18.80
CA PRO A 147 -22.62 4.24 -17.66
C PRO A 147 -22.45 3.13 -16.63
N SER A 148 -22.66 3.49 -15.36
CA SER A 148 -22.71 2.54 -14.25
C SER A 148 -23.87 2.86 -13.32
N GLU A 149 -24.52 1.81 -12.84
CA GLU A 149 -25.67 1.92 -11.93
C GLU A 149 -25.24 1.70 -10.47
N PRO A 150 -25.79 2.49 -9.53
CA PRO A 150 -25.60 2.22 -8.11
C PRO A 150 -26.36 0.94 -7.75
N MET A 151 -25.76 0.12 -6.88
CA MET A 151 -26.36 -1.17 -6.46
C MET A 151 -27.00 -1.10 -5.08
N SER A 152 -26.95 0.08 -4.46
CA SER A 152 -27.47 0.35 -3.13
C SER A 152 -27.60 1.86 -2.91
N ASN A 153 -28.49 2.24 -2.00
CA ASN A 153 -28.66 3.61 -1.51
C ASN A 153 -28.21 3.74 -0.04
N LEU A 154 -27.57 2.71 0.51
CA LEU A 154 -27.07 2.73 1.88
C LEU A 154 -25.88 3.68 2.00
N PRO A 155 -25.65 4.27 3.19
CA PRO A 155 -24.49 5.12 3.44
C PRO A 155 -23.18 4.36 3.23
N ILE A 156 -22.22 5.01 2.57
CA ILE A 156 -20.86 4.50 2.40
C ILE A 156 -20.04 4.83 3.66
N THR A 157 -19.38 3.83 4.23
CA THR A 157 -18.44 3.97 5.35
C THR A 157 -16.99 3.78 4.90
N GLU A 158 -16.06 4.28 5.72
CA GLU A 158 -14.63 4.10 5.52
C GLU A 158 -14.16 2.74 6.02
N GLY A 159 -13.44 2.01 5.17
CA GLY A 159 -12.83 0.71 5.45
C GLY A 159 -11.72 0.73 6.49
N SER A 160 -11.10 1.89 6.73
CA SER A 160 -9.95 2.05 7.64
C SER A 160 -10.21 1.64 9.09
N LYS A 161 -11.49 1.57 9.48
CA LYS A 161 -11.96 1.19 10.83
C LYS A 161 -12.43 -0.26 10.93
N HIS A 162 -12.43 -1.00 9.82
CA HIS A 162 -12.99 -2.35 9.71
C HIS A 162 -11.87 -3.40 9.62
N PHE A 163 -11.20 -3.67 10.76
CA PHE A 163 -10.07 -4.62 10.85
C PHE A 163 -10.22 -5.64 11.99
N ASN A 164 -11.29 -5.57 12.77
CA ASN A 164 -11.55 -6.51 13.86
C ASN A 164 -12.19 -7.79 13.33
N TYR A 165 -11.41 -8.61 12.63
CA TYR A 165 -11.89 -9.86 12.05
C TYR A 165 -12.04 -10.97 13.09
N LYS A 166 -13.05 -11.81 12.92
CA LYS A 166 -13.23 -13.07 13.65
C LYS A 166 -13.55 -14.16 12.63
N PRO A 167 -12.80 -15.27 12.60
CA PRO A 167 -13.13 -16.39 11.72
C PRO A 167 -14.56 -16.87 11.97
N ASP A 168 -15.33 -16.98 10.90
CA ASP A 168 -16.70 -17.50 10.91
C ASP A 168 -16.83 -18.58 9.85
N GLU A 169 -17.12 -19.81 10.26
CA GLU A 169 -17.31 -20.96 9.37
C GLU A 169 -18.79 -21.25 9.08
N SER A 170 -19.71 -20.40 9.59
CA SER A 170 -21.13 -20.55 9.33
C SER A 170 -21.46 -20.28 7.86
N ASN A 171 -22.48 -20.99 7.34
CA ASN A 171 -22.97 -20.82 5.96
C ASN A 171 -21.82 -20.83 4.92
N PRO A 172 -21.02 -21.90 4.86
CA PRO A 172 -19.85 -21.96 4.01
C PRO A 172 -20.26 -21.78 2.54
N GLY A 173 -19.52 -20.95 1.83
CA GLY A 173 -19.77 -20.64 0.43
C GLY A 173 -20.93 -19.70 0.14
N LYS A 174 -21.55 -19.10 1.16
CA LYS A 174 -22.56 -18.06 0.94
C LYS A 174 -21.93 -16.89 0.17
N LYS A 175 -22.46 -16.63 -1.03
CA LYS A 175 -22.05 -15.48 -1.85
C LYS A 175 -22.50 -14.18 -1.18
N PRO A 176 -21.76 -13.08 -1.41
CA PRO A 176 -22.20 -11.75 -0.98
C PRO A 176 -23.55 -11.39 -1.61
N ASP A 177 -24.49 -10.88 -0.81
CA ASP A 177 -25.79 -10.42 -1.29
C ASP A 177 -25.64 -9.20 -2.23
N ASN A 178 -24.64 -8.36 -1.97
CA ASN A 178 -24.28 -7.22 -2.81
C ASN A 178 -22.76 -7.01 -2.85
N ILE A 179 -22.09 -7.68 -3.77
CA ILE A 179 -20.64 -7.56 -4.00
C ILE A 179 -20.22 -6.23 -4.64
N TRP A 180 -21.18 -5.49 -5.22
CA TRP A 180 -20.89 -4.28 -5.96
C TRP A 180 -20.52 -3.15 -5.00
N SER A 181 -21.45 -2.68 -4.16
CA SER A 181 -21.21 -1.57 -3.23
C SER A 181 -20.77 -2.00 -1.83
N GLY A 182 -20.82 -3.30 -1.50
CA GLY A 182 -20.45 -3.84 -0.19
C GLY A 182 -19.04 -3.45 0.24
N PHE A 183 -18.09 -3.49 -0.69
CA PHE A 183 -16.82 -2.78 -0.61
C PHE A 183 -16.35 -2.38 -2.00
N SER A 184 -15.48 -1.38 -2.08
CA SER A 184 -14.89 -0.89 -3.32
C SER A 184 -13.55 -0.22 -3.02
N GLN A 185 -12.75 -0.02 -4.06
CA GLN A 185 -11.45 0.64 -3.90
C GLN A 185 -11.58 2.06 -3.33
N GLY A 186 -10.55 2.44 -2.59
CA GLY A 186 -10.32 3.80 -2.13
C GLY A 186 -9.79 4.74 -3.22
N PRO A 187 -9.16 5.86 -2.82
CA PRO A 187 -8.49 6.77 -3.74
C PRO A 187 -7.29 6.16 -4.50
N ASP A 188 -6.76 5.03 -4.03
CA ASP A 188 -5.50 4.47 -4.48
C ASP A 188 -5.64 3.39 -5.57
N GLY A 189 -4.51 2.96 -6.12
CA GLY A 189 -4.36 2.06 -7.28
C GLY A 189 -4.66 0.58 -7.05
N ASN A 190 -5.26 0.18 -5.93
CA ASN A 190 -5.47 -1.23 -5.54
C ASN A 190 -6.53 -1.99 -6.38
N CYS A 191 -6.87 -1.52 -7.58
CA CYS A 191 -7.92 -2.10 -8.42
C CYS A 191 -7.69 -3.59 -8.74
N VAL A 192 -6.43 -4.00 -8.94
CA VAL A 192 -6.04 -5.40 -9.19
C VAL A 192 -6.40 -6.27 -8.00
N THR A 193 -5.99 -5.85 -6.79
CA THR A 193 -6.34 -6.56 -5.55
C THR A 193 -7.85 -6.56 -5.29
N VAL A 194 -8.56 -5.44 -5.48
CA VAL A 194 -10.02 -5.38 -5.32
C VAL A 194 -10.74 -6.31 -6.28
N SER A 195 -10.37 -6.31 -7.56
CA SER A 195 -10.98 -7.19 -8.56
C SER A 195 -10.80 -8.67 -8.23
N ALA A 196 -9.61 -9.05 -7.74
CA ALA A 196 -9.31 -10.41 -7.31
C ALA A 196 -10.12 -10.80 -6.07
N ILE A 197 -10.21 -9.93 -5.05
CA ILE A 197 -11.01 -10.18 -3.83
C ILE A 197 -12.49 -10.36 -4.21
N LYS A 198 -13.06 -9.48 -5.04
CA LYS A 198 -14.46 -9.59 -5.47
C LYS A 198 -14.73 -10.88 -6.25
N GLY A 199 -13.84 -11.20 -7.18
CA GLY A 199 -13.91 -12.46 -7.93
C GLY A 199 -13.85 -13.68 -7.00
N ALA A 200 -12.93 -13.68 -6.04
CA ALA A 200 -12.78 -14.76 -5.06
C ALA A 200 -14.03 -14.89 -4.17
N MET A 201 -14.57 -13.77 -3.67
CA MET A 201 -15.80 -13.74 -2.87
C MET A 201 -17.00 -14.32 -3.63
N MET A 202 -17.13 -13.99 -4.93
CA MET A 202 -18.19 -14.53 -5.78
C MET A 202 -17.99 -16.00 -6.15
N LYS A 203 -16.74 -16.46 -6.22
CA LYS A 203 -16.40 -17.84 -6.58
C LYS A 203 -16.56 -18.79 -5.39
N PHE A 204 -16.05 -18.40 -4.23
CA PHE A 204 -15.90 -19.29 -3.09
C PHE A 204 -16.81 -18.96 -1.91
N GLY A 205 -17.33 -17.73 -1.80
CA GLY A 205 -18.10 -17.22 -0.67
C GLY A 205 -17.48 -15.94 -0.10
N GLN A 206 -18.27 -15.11 0.58
CA GLN A 206 -17.82 -13.77 1.02
C GLN A 206 -16.65 -13.82 2.02
N LYS A 207 -16.67 -14.78 2.95
CA LYS A 207 -15.80 -14.72 4.13
C LYS A 207 -14.35 -15.14 3.79
N PRO A 208 -13.33 -14.66 4.52
CA PRO A 208 -11.96 -15.17 4.37
C PRO A 208 -11.84 -16.67 4.61
N THR A 209 -12.67 -17.24 5.49
CA THR A 209 -12.83 -18.69 5.70
C THR A 209 -13.43 -19.43 4.50
N ASP A 210 -14.16 -18.73 3.63
CA ASP A 210 -14.67 -19.28 2.36
C ASP A 210 -13.60 -19.16 1.25
N VAL A 211 -12.88 -18.04 1.18
CA VAL A 211 -11.88 -17.80 0.12
C VAL A 211 -10.59 -18.58 0.34
N PHE A 212 -10.05 -18.58 1.55
CA PHE A 212 -8.85 -19.36 1.89
C PHE A 212 -9.21 -20.80 2.23
N LYS A 213 -8.20 -21.68 2.28
CA LYS A 213 -8.41 -23.08 2.66
C LYS A 213 -8.66 -23.20 4.16
N GLU A 214 -7.99 -22.39 4.97
CA GLU A 214 -8.14 -22.36 6.42
C GLU A 214 -7.74 -21.00 6.97
N VAL A 215 -8.50 -20.49 7.95
CA VAL A 215 -8.15 -19.29 8.73
C VAL A 215 -8.36 -19.57 10.20
N LYS A 216 -7.28 -19.62 10.99
CA LYS A 216 -7.31 -19.86 12.43
C LYS A 216 -6.90 -18.61 13.17
N GLU A 217 -7.73 -18.12 14.09
CA GLU A 217 -7.32 -17.07 15.01
C GLU A 217 -6.30 -17.63 16.03
N THR A 218 -5.27 -16.85 16.31
CA THR A 218 -4.28 -17.12 17.36
C THR A 218 -4.32 -16.00 18.40
N ALA A 219 -3.55 -16.13 19.49
CA ALA A 219 -3.48 -15.07 20.50
C ALA A 219 -3.07 -13.71 19.89
N ASN A 220 -2.13 -13.73 18.94
CA ASN A 220 -1.48 -12.53 18.40
C ASN A 220 -1.97 -12.15 16.99
N GLY A 221 -2.84 -12.94 16.37
CA GLY A 221 -3.14 -12.79 14.96
C GLY A 221 -3.93 -13.95 14.37
N TYR A 222 -3.51 -14.38 13.18
CA TYR A 222 -4.17 -15.41 12.39
C TYR A 222 -3.15 -16.25 11.65
N GLN A 223 -3.40 -17.56 11.59
CA GLN A 223 -2.76 -18.49 10.67
C GLN A 223 -3.66 -18.69 9.47
N VAL A 224 -3.13 -18.44 8.28
CA VAL A 224 -3.86 -18.59 7.02
C VAL A 224 -3.19 -19.67 6.19
N THR A 225 -3.97 -20.67 5.77
CA THR A 225 -3.59 -21.59 4.70
C THR A 225 -4.39 -21.23 3.45
N MET A 226 -3.68 -20.88 2.39
CA MET A 226 -4.24 -20.56 1.09
C MET A 226 -4.60 -21.83 0.28
N ARG A 227 -5.41 -21.68 -0.77
CA ARG A 227 -5.89 -22.83 -1.56
C ARG A 227 -4.81 -23.49 -2.40
N ASP A 228 -3.79 -22.73 -2.80
CA ASP A 228 -2.58 -23.23 -3.46
C ASP A 228 -1.57 -23.86 -2.49
N GLY A 229 -1.90 -23.95 -1.19
CA GLY A 229 -1.06 -24.55 -0.16
C GLY A 229 -0.07 -23.59 0.51
N PHE A 230 0.01 -22.34 0.07
CA PHE A 230 0.83 -21.33 0.74
C PHE A 230 0.32 -21.07 2.16
N LYS A 231 1.23 -20.79 3.10
CA LYS A 231 0.90 -20.53 4.50
C LYS A 231 1.55 -19.24 4.96
N LEU A 232 0.80 -18.44 5.73
CA LEU A 232 1.30 -17.23 6.35
C LEU A 232 0.69 -17.01 7.73
N ASP A 233 1.41 -16.25 8.55
CA ASP A 233 0.93 -15.69 9.80
C ASP A 233 0.66 -14.19 9.59
N LEU A 234 -0.51 -13.72 10.01
CA LEU A 234 -0.91 -12.31 9.97
C LEU A 234 -1.17 -11.82 11.39
N SER A 235 -0.45 -10.80 11.85
CA SER A 235 -0.70 -10.17 13.14
C SER A 235 -1.95 -9.28 13.11
N LYS A 236 -2.53 -9.02 14.28
CA LYS A 236 -3.65 -8.04 14.41
C LYS A 236 -3.23 -6.63 13.98
N ASP A 237 -1.97 -6.27 14.23
CA ASP A 237 -1.43 -4.97 13.82
C ASP A 237 -1.22 -4.85 12.31
N GLU A 238 -0.76 -5.91 11.64
CA GLU A 238 -0.68 -5.94 10.17
C GLU A 238 -2.06 -5.81 9.54
N LEU A 239 -3.09 -6.48 10.09
CA LEU A 239 -4.46 -6.31 9.61
C LEU A 239 -4.98 -4.88 9.78
N LYS A 240 -4.66 -4.24 10.93
CA LYS A 240 -4.99 -2.84 11.19
C LYS A 240 -4.27 -1.88 10.24
N GLN A 241 -2.97 -2.11 9.97
CA GLN A 241 -2.20 -1.34 9.00
C GLN A 241 -2.76 -1.50 7.59
N ALA A 242 -3.08 -2.72 7.19
CA ALA A 242 -3.68 -3.05 5.91
C ALA A 242 -5.02 -2.34 5.69
N ALA A 243 -5.93 -2.36 6.68
CA ALA A 243 -7.20 -1.66 6.56
C ALA A 243 -7.03 -0.14 6.38
N ARG A 244 -6.10 0.46 7.13
CA ARG A 244 -5.78 1.89 7.01
C ARG A 244 -5.17 2.23 5.65
N TYR A 245 -4.30 1.36 5.15
CA TYR A 245 -3.61 1.56 3.88
C TYR A 245 -4.51 1.31 2.66
N ALA A 246 -5.34 0.26 2.68
CA ALA A 246 -6.20 -0.08 1.55
C ALA A 246 -7.26 0.99 1.26
N GLN A 247 -7.67 1.74 2.29
CA GLN A 247 -8.67 2.80 2.21
C GLN A 247 -9.95 2.38 1.49
N PHE A 248 -10.35 1.10 1.61
CA PHE A 248 -11.59 0.62 1.02
C PHE A 248 -12.77 1.45 1.53
N LYS A 249 -13.85 1.45 0.76
CA LYS A 249 -15.11 2.09 1.13
C LYS A 249 -16.27 1.23 0.67
N GLY A 250 -17.37 1.23 1.40
CA GLY A 250 -18.53 0.43 1.04
C GLY A 250 -19.69 0.62 1.99
N ASP A 251 -20.81 -0.02 1.68
CA ASP A 251 -22.01 0.03 2.51
C ASP A 251 -22.20 -1.20 3.41
N ASN A 252 -21.25 -2.15 3.37
CA ASN A 252 -21.29 -3.35 4.18
C ASN A 252 -20.04 -3.43 5.09
N PRO A 253 -20.16 -3.01 6.37
CA PRO A 253 -19.09 -3.08 7.37
C PRO A 253 -18.43 -4.46 7.52
N GLN A 254 -19.22 -5.53 7.43
CA GLN A 254 -18.70 -6.89 7.55
C GLN A 254 -17.86 -7.25 6.31
N MET A 255 -18.37 -6.95 5.11
CA MET A 255 -17.63 -7.18 3.87
C MET A 255 -16.35 -6.33 3.78
N LEU A 256 -16.36 -5.11 4.32
CA LEU A 256 -15.14 -4.30 4.46
C LEU A 256 -14.12 -4.98 5.36
N THR A 257 -14.56 -5.57 6.48
CA THR A 257 -13.68 -6.35 7.37
C THR A 257 -13.11 -7.57 6.67
N ASP A 258 -13.94 -8.32 5.95
CA ASP A 258 -13.55 -9.49 5.16
C ASP A 258 -12.54 -9.11 4.05
N ALA A 259 -12.80 -8.04 3.31
CA ALA A 259 -11.95 -7.55 2.23
C ALA A 259 -10.60 -7.03 2.75
N ASN A 260 -10.60 -6.27 3.86
CA ASN A 260 -9.36 -5.82 4.50
C ASN A 260 -8.50 -7.01 4.96
N PHE A 261 -9.12 -8.08 5.46
CA PHE A 261 -8.40 -9.31 5.80
C PHE A 261 -7.72 -9.94 4.58
N MET A 262 -8.46 -10.08 3.47
CA MET A 262 -7.89 -10.64 2.24
C MET A 262 -6.79 -9.74 1.64
N PHE A 263 -6.94 -8.42 1.72
CA PHE A 263 -5.90 -7.46 1.33
C PHE A 263 -4.64 -7.63 2.19
N ALA A 264 -4.79 -7.75 3.52
CA ALA A 264 -3.69 -7.97 4.44
C ALA A 264 -2.95 -9.29 4.15
N ALA A 265 -3.68 -10.37 3.88
CA ALA A 265 -3.09 -11.65 3.48
C ALA A 265 -2.33 -11.55 2.14
N SER A 266 -2.89 -10.83 1.16
CA SER A 266 -2.21 -10.55 -0.12
C SER A 266 -0.91 -9.78 0.11
N ALA A 267 -0.94 -8.71 0.92
CA ALA A 267 0.25 -7.94 1.26
C ALA A 267 1.28 -8.78 2.03
N LYS A 268 0.84 -9.64 2.94
CA LYS A 268 1.74 -10.51 3.70
C LYS A 268 2.46 -11.51 2.80
N ARG A 269 1.74 -12.08 1.83
CA ARG A 269 2.36 -12.95 0.82
C ARG A 269 3.34 -12.20 -0.07
N ALA A 270 3.01 -10.99 -0.52
CA ALA A 270 3.94 -10.11 -1.23
C ALA A 270 5.21 -9.84 -0.41
N GLN A 271 5.10 -9.60 0.90
CA GLN A 271 6.26 -9.44 1.78
C GLN A 271 7.16 -10.68 1.82
N MET A 272 6.57 -11.88 1.76
CA MET A 272 7.31 -13.14 1.89
C MET A 272 7.95 -13.58 0.56
N GLU A 273 7.17 -13.58 -0.52
CA GLU A 273 7.60 -14.09 -1.83
C GLU A 273 8.24 -13.01 -2.71
N GLY A 274 7.98 -11.73 -2.43
CA GLY A 274 8.23 -10.64 -3.35
C GLY A 274 6.98 -10.30 -4.17
N ASN A 275 7.00 -9.15 -4.82
CA ASN A 275 5.90 -8.66 -5.64
C ASN A 275 6.36 -7.64 -6.68
N GLY A 276 5.68 -7.60 -7.83
CA GLY A 276 5.98 -6.70 -8.94
C GLY A 276 6.73 -7.41 -10.07
N LEU A 277 6.05 -7.60 -11.20
CA LEU A 277 6.69 -7.88 -12.49
C LEU A 277 7.42 -6.64 -13.05
N ASP A 278 6.95 -5.44 -12.71
CA ASP A 278 7.44 -4.15 -13.22
C ASP A 278 8.33 -3.38 -12.22
N ASP A 279 8.55 -3.94 -11.03
CA ASP A 279 9.38 -3.37 -9.94
C ASP A 279 10.50 -4.34 -9.52
N ASN A 280 11.40 -3.92 -8.63
CA ASN A 280 12.33 -4.84 -7.97
C ASN A 280 11.57 -5.69 -6.94
N PRO A 281 11.42 -7.02 -7.14
CA PRO A 281 10.58 -7.86 -6.28
C PRO A 281 11.05 -7.87 -4.82
N ASN A 282 12.32 -7.54 -4.57
CA ASN A 282 12.88 -7.49 -3.23
C ASN A 282 12.44 -6.28 -2.41
N GLU A 283 11.93 -5.22 -3.05
CA GLU A 283 11.43 -4.02 -2.34
C GLU A 283 10.27 -4.37 -1.42
N SER A 284 9.27 -5.08 -1.95
CA SER A 284 8.12 -5.56 -1.17
C SER A 284 8.52 -6.42 0.04
N LYS A 285 9.69 -7.07 0.01
CA LYS A 285 10.18 -7.95 1.08
C LYS A 285 10.81 -7.18 2.25
N LYS A 286 11.15 -5.90 2.07
CA LYS A 286 11.79 -5.08 3.11
C LYS A 286 10.91 -4.93 4.36
N SER A 287 9.62 -4.67 4.16
CA SER A 287 8.65 -4.54 5.26
C SER A 287 7.22 -4.73 4.77
N PHE A 288 6.28 -4.90 5.71
CA PHE A 288 4.86 -5.00 5.37
C PHE A 288 4.34 -3.72 4.69
N ALA A 289 4.90 -2.55 5.03
CA ALA A 289 4.56 -1.28 4.37
C ALA A 289 5.00 -1.27 2.90
N HIS A 290 6.22 -1.71 2.58
CA HIS A 290 6.67 -1.84 1.18
C HIS A 290 5.83 -2.87 0.42
N ALA A 291 5.45 -3.98 1.08
CA ALA A 291 4.57 -4.95 0.47
C ALA A 291 3.20 -4.35 0.11
N MET A 292 2.58 -3.59 1.02
CA MET A 292 1.32 -2.89 0.73
C MET A 292 1.46 -1.87 -0.41
N GLN A 293 2.57 -1.13 -0.48
CA GLN A 293 2.87 -0.19 -1.57
C GLN A 293 2.98 -0.89 -2.92
N SER A 294 3.62 -2.05 -2.96
CA SER A 294 3.76 -2.83 -4.19
C SER A 294 2.42 -3.32 -4.75
N LEU A 295 1.34 -3.37 -3.97
CA LEU A 295 0.00 -3.78 -4.45
C LEU A 295 -0.73 -2.67 -5.25
N ASN A 296 -0.12 -1.49 -5.39
CA ASN A 296 -0.73 -0.29 -5.97
C ASN A 296 -0.02 0.23 -7.24
N ASN A 297 0.92 -0.53 -7.80
CA ASN A 297 1.85 -0.07 -8.85
C ASN A 297 1.44 -0.42 -10.29
N GLY A 298 0.22 -0.92 -10.55
CA GLY A 298 -0.26 -1.19 -11.91
C GLY A 298 -0.13 -2.64 -12.38
N GLU A 299 -0.15 -3.58 -11.43
CA GLU A 299 0.03 -5.02 -11.60
C GLU A 299 -0.89 -5.68 -12.64
N MET A 300 -0.45 -6.84 -13.13
CA MET A 300 -1.25 -7.70 -13.97
C MET A 300 -2.33 -8.42 -13.13
N PRO A 301 -3.55 -8.64 -13.65
CA PRO A 301 -4.65 -9.22 -12.87
C PRO A 301 -4.36 -10.57 -12.20
N HIS A 302 -3.49 -11.39 -12.81
CA HIS A 302 -3.12 -12.70 -12.27
C HIS A 302 -2.26 -12.60 -11.00
N GLU A 303 -1.51 -11.52 -10.81
CA GLU A 303 -0.64 -11.35 -9.64
C GLU A 303 -1.47 -11.28 -8.35
N ALA A 304 -2.59 -10.54 -8.33
CA ALA A 304 -3.48 -10.53 -7.18
C ALA A 304 -4.21 -11.85 -6.95
N LEU A 305 -4.61 -12.56 -8.01
CA LEU A 305 -5.21 -13.90 -7.88
C LEU A 305 -4.20 -14.88 -7.24
N ASP A 306 -2.94 -14.81 -7.66
CA ASP A 306 -1.85 -15.59 -7.11
C ASP A 306 -1.58 -15.25 -5.65
N ARG A 307 -1.54 -13.97 -5.28
CA ARG A 307 -1.35 -13.54 -3.89
C ARG A 307 -2.51 -13.92 -2.97
N LEU A 308 -3.72 -14.07 -3.50
CA LEU A 308 -4.85 -14.65 -2.77
C LEU A 308 -4.80 -16.19 -2.72
N GLY A 309 -3.78 -16.81 -3.31
CA GLY A 309 -3.57 -18.24 -3.26
C GLY A 309 -4.48 -19.04 -4.17
N LEU A 310 -4.78 -18.47 -5.33
CA LEU A 310 -5.72 -19.04 -6.30
C LEU A 310 -5.02 -19.68 -7.51
N LYS A 311 -3.69 -19.86 -7.46
CA LYS A 311 -2.94 -20.58 -8.48
C LYS A 311 -3.60 -21.94 -8.77
N GLY A 312 -3.83 -22.22 -10.04
CA GLY A 312 -4.51 -23.44 -10.49
C GLY A 312 -6.04 -23.44 -10.34
N LEU A 313 -6.65 -22.35 -9.86
CA LEU A 313 -8.12 -22.19 -9.73
C LEU A 313 -8.71 -21.16 -10.70
N TYR A 314 -7.87 -20.60 -11.58
CA TYR A 314 -8.26 -19.75 -12.68
C TYR A 314 -7.43 -20.10 -13.91
N ARG A 315 -7.86 -19.61 -15.07
CA ARG A 315 -7.12 -19.72 -16.34
C ARG A 315 -7.22 -18.43 -17.13
N LYS A 316 -6.30 -18.24 -18.08
CA LYS A 316 -6.44 -17.20 -19.10
C LYS A 316 -7.76 -17.39 -19.86
N SER A 317 -8.41 -16.28 -20.18
CA SER A 317 -9.72 -16.23 -20.82
C SER A 317 -9.76 -15.06 -21.82
N SER A 318 -10.96 -14.70 -22.30
CA SER A 318 -11.22 -13.55 -23.16
C SER A 318 -12.33 -12.69 -22.58
N SER A 319 -12.33 -11.40 -22.91
CA SER A 319 -13.45 -10.52 -22.54
C SER A 319 -14.80 -11.02 -23.08
N SER A 320 -14.82 -11.73 -24.21
CA SER A 320 -16.05 -12.31 -24.77
C SER A 320 -16.61 -13.46 -23.91
N GLU A 321 -15.76 -14.32 -23.36
CA GLU A 321 -16.18 -15.38 -22.44
C GLU A 321 -16.67 -14.79 -21.12
N LEU A 322 -16.01 -13.75 -20.61
CA LEU A 322 -16.48 -13.05 -19.41
C LEU A 322 -17.82 -12.35 -19.68
N ALA A 323 -17.99 -11.73 -20.85
CA ALA A 323 -19.24 -11.10 -21.27
C ALA A 323 -20.42 -12.08 -21.41
N SER A 324 -20.17 -13.36 -21.67
CA SER A 324 -21.22 -14.39 -21.71
C SER A 324 -21.67 -14.88 -20.32
N GLY A 325 -21.09 -14.33 -19.25
CA GLY A 325 -21.48 -14.61 -17.86
C GLY A 325 -20.45 -15.40 -17.06
N LYS A 326 -19.31 -15.79 -17.65
CA LYS A 326 -18.26 -16.48 -16.89
C LYS A 326 -17.64 -15.51 -15.86
N LEU A 327 -17.58 -15.93 -14.60
CA LEU A 327 -16.94 -15.17 -13.53
C LEU A 327 -15.43 -15.06 -13.76
N GLY A 328 -14.88 -13.86 -13.62
CA GLY A 328 -13.47 -13.60 -13.84
C GLY A 328 -13.02 -12.20 -13.47
N VAL A 329 -11.80 -11.87 -13.88
CA VAL A 329 -11.24 -10.52 -13.81
C VAL A 329 -10.77 -10.10 -15.19
N VAL A 330 -10.88 -8.82 -15.47
CA VAL A 330 -10.46 -8.22 -16.74
C VAL A 330 -9.73 -6.90 -16.48
N ALA A 331 -8.68 -6.64 -17.26
CA ALA A 331 -7.98 -5.36 -17.23
C ALA A 331 -7.89 -4.72 -18.61
N TYR A 332 -8.30 -3.46 -18.68
CA TYR A 332 -8.16 -2.55 -19.82
C TYR A 332 -8.23 -1.11 -19.32
N ASP A 333 -7.82 -0.13 -20.14
CA ASP A 333 -7.86 1.30 -19.79
C ASP A 333 -7.23 1.63 -18.42
N ARG A 334 -6.17 0.88 -18.04
CA ARG A 334 -5.42 0.97 -16.77
C ARG A 334 -6.25 0.63 -15.52
N HIS A 335 -7.31 -0.14 -15.66
CA HIS A 335 -8.16 -0.58 -14.56
C HIS A 335 -8.36 -2.08 -14.59
N SER A 336 -8.23 -2.75 -13.45
CA SER A 336 -8.63 -4.15 -13.27
C SER A 336 -9.99 -4.21 -12.58
N MET A 337 -10.90 -5.02 -13.11
CA MET A 337 -12.29 -5.12 -12.67
C MET A 337 -12.68 -6.59 -12.53
N ALA A 338 -13.50 -6.91 -11.54
CA ALA A 338 -14.20 -8.19 -11.53
C ALA A 338 -15.30 -8.17 -12.60
N VAL A 339 -15.51 -9.29 -13.29
CA VAL A 339 -16.65 -9.48 -14.20
C VAL A 339 -17.61 -10.49 -13.60
N ILE A 340 -18.83 -10.05 -13.33
CA ILE A 340 -19.86 -10.80 -12.61
C ILE A 340 -21.12 -10.74 -13.46
N ASP A 341 -21.64 -11.90 -13.85
CA ASP A 341 -22.80 -12.04 -14.74
C ASP A 341 -22.68 -11.19 -16.03
N GLY A 342 -21.47 -11.16 -16.60
CA GLY A 342 -21.19 -10.41 -17.82
C GLY A 342 -21.05 -8.90 -17.64
N LYS A 343 -21.02 -8.40 -16.40
CA LYS A 343 -20.89 -6.97 -16.08
C LYS A 343 -19.61 -6.67 -15.31
N VAL A 344 -18.92 -5.59 -15.68
CA VAL A 344 -17.74 -5.12 -14.94
C VAL A 344 -18.14 -4.41 -13.65
N GLU A 345 -17.37 -4.64 -12.59
CA GLU A 345 -17.45 -3.88 -11.34
C GLU A 345 -16.65 -2.58 -11.46
N LEU A 346 -17.27 -1.44 -11.16
CA LEU A 346 -16.69 -0.11 -11.33
C LEU A 346 -16.85 0.72 -10.05
N TRP A 347 -15.82 0.73 -9.20
CA TRP A 347 -15.75 1.58 -7.99
C TRP A 347 -16.99 1.52 -7.09
N GLY A 348 -17.55 0.34 -6.87
CA GLY A 348 -18.76 0.16 -6.08
C GLY A 348 -20.05 0.05 -6.89
N ARG A 349 -19.97 0.12 -8.22
CA ARG A 349 -21.12 0.22 -9.14
C ARG A 349 -21.10 -0.93 -10.14
N ARG A 350 -22.26 -1.23 -10.73
CA ARG A 350 -22.37 -2.20 -11.81
C ARG A 350 -22.26 -1.49 -13.15
N GLY A 351 -21.28 -1.88 -13.95
CA GLY A 351 -21.00 -1.32 -15.27
C GLY A 351 -21.63 -2.11 -16.42
N GLY A 352 -21.14 -1.83 -17.63
CA GLY A 352 -21.53 -2.55 -18.85
C GLY A 352 -20.81 -3.88 -19.04
N ALA A 353 -20.87 -4.41 -20.27
CA ALA A 353 -20.10 -5.59 -20.66
C ALA A 353 -18.59 -5.29 -20.68
N PRO A 354 -17.72 -6.26 -20.36
CA PRO A 354 -16.28 -6.05 -20.40
C PRO A 354 -15.80 -5.76 -21.82
N LYS A 355 -14.90 -4.78 -21.96
CA LYS A 355 -14.18 -4.51 -23.21
C LYS A 355 -13.02 -5.47 -23.39
N GLN A 356 -12.47 -5.51 -24.60
CA GLN A 356 -11.26 -6.25 -24.92
C GLN A 356 -10.10 -5.84 -24.00
N GLY A 357 -9.48 -6.83 -23.36
CA GLY A 357 -8.41 -6.62 -22.39
C GLY A 357 -7.75 -7.92 -21.98
N ILE A 358 -6.87 -7.84 -20.98
CA ILE A 358 -6.28 -9.03 -20.35
C ILE A 358 -7.35 -9.66 -19.46
N ALA A 359 -7.72 -10.91 -19.73
CA ALA A 359 -8.83 -11.57 -19.06
C ALA A 359 -8.42 -12.92 -18.46
N TYR A 360 -8.93 -13.20 -17.26
CA TYR A 360 -8.82 -14.48 -16.59
C TYR A 360 -10.19 -14.90 -16.06
N ALA A 361 -10.52 -16.18 -16.19
CA ALA A 361 -11.76 -16.76 -15.70
C ALA A 361 -11.46 -17.77 -14.59
N PHE A 362 -12.30 -17.78 -13.55
CA PHE A 362 -12.28 -18.83 -12.54
C PHE A 362 -12.70 -20.16 -13.16
N LEU A 363 -12.05 -21.27 -12.77
CA LEU A 363 -12.34 -22.61 -13.32
C LEU A 363 -13.74 -23.08 -12.97
#